data_AF-A0A2G5V9Q7-F1
#
_entry.id   AF-A0A2G5V9Q7-F1
#
_cell.length_a   1.000
_cell.length_b   1.000
_cell.length_c   1.000
_cell.angle_alpha   90.00
_cell.angle_beta   90.00
_cell.angle_gamma   90.00
#
_symmetry.space_group_name_H-M   'P 1'
#
loop_
_entity.id
_entity.type
_entity.pdbx_description
1 polymer ?
#
loop_
_entity_poly.entity_id
_entity_poly.type
_entity_poly.pdbx_seq_one_letter_code
_entity_poly.pdbx_strand_id
1 'polypeptide(L)'
;MSAVRRFRKEFVLKSIFKDAPSFEEGVDYYSIGADYSNVDWSISVKRRSNYLDIYVHCEPNAPPDRWSVRTKIEFKVVGSNQNDVIETLECCYEDESVGLGISDFIEWEKMENQYLVSGNLTVEAKVTILETYGLGKEKIRKFDESQDNASDVILIVGKTKFHVLKMVSTLHELLYLLMYFQYLATQSSFFKSLFIANSSDSIFFNAKFLENPSESKEPKVVLSDVDSNDFHYFLEVLYGESAIDDGNVEDVLFLADKFDAPTVKRRCEEFLLEKSKETFETKRAMATLYHLENWNFTCAISNAKAKTKHFILKHVFQDVPSFKEAVGNYSGIEDHFNVDWFMGVKRRSGRLVCYVHCDPVYPPDGWEIQAKLDLKVVGRNQNDVIKTMEHCYEKSRRCGKYKILNWQNMENEYLVDGNLTVEAKVTILETYGLGKEKVRNFDESQEHVSDVILVVRNTKFHVLKMYLAVQSIFFKALFFGNSLESKESKVRLTGVDPNDFHHFLEVLYGECAIDDSTIEGILMVADKYSTPMVIRKCIDFLLNFSEMILKKKLQLAGKYKLGEVKRRCMSEIKTVADVHSILSDGVNDLDPSITNELLEKIRRSNNQ
;
A
#
# COMPACT_ATOMS: atom_id res chain seq x y z
N MET A 1 -33.46 13.01 -12.03
CA MET A 1 -32.59 13.39 -13.16
C MET A 1 -31.27 13.92 -12.60
N SER A 2 -30.26 13.06 -12.54
CA SER A 2 -28.85 13.42 -12.71
C SER A 2 -28.21 12.20 -13.33
N ALA A 3 -27.83 12.31 -14.60
CA ALA A 3 -27.16 11.24 -15.33
C ALA A 3 -25.85 10.93 -14.59
N VAL A 4 -25.77 9.74 -14.01
CA VAL A 4 -24.50 9.18 -13.53
C VAL A 4 -23.63 9.00 -14.77
N ARG A 5 -22.75 9.95 -15.05
CA ARG A 5 -21.69 9.77 -16.04
C ARG A 5 -20.77 8.67 -15.51
N ARG A 6 -20.92 7.46 -16.04
CA ARG A 6 -19.89 6.42 -16.03
C ARG A 6 -18.71 6.98 -16.82
N PHE A 7 -17.63 7.38 -16.17
CA PHE A 7 -16.52 8.06 -16.84
C PHE A 7 -15.49 7.10 -17.48
N ARG A 8 -15.57 5.77 -17.28
CA ARG A 8 -14.57 4.83 -17.83
C ARG A 8 -15.03 3.74 -18.79
N LYS A 9 -16.35 3.54 -18.99
CA LYS A 9 -16.84 2.55 -19.98
C LYS A 9 -17.24 3.17 -21.32
N GLU A 10 -17.06 4.47 -21.50
CA GLU A 10 -17.38 5.17 -22.73
C GLU A 10 -16.33 6.26 -23.02
N PHE A 11 -15.73 6.25 -24.21
CA PHE A 11 -14.75 7.24 -24.63
C PHE A 11 -14.87 7.51 -26.14
N VAL A 12 -14.29 8.61 -26.61
CA VAL A 12 -14.31 9.02 -28.02
C VAL A 12 -12.88 9.11 -28.54
N LEU A 13 -12.57 8.27 -29.52
CA LEU A 13 -11.38 8.41 -30.35
C LEU A 13 -11.70 9.40 -31.47
N LYS A 14 -10.80 10.35 -31.71
CA LYS A 14 -10.94 11.31 -32.80
C LYS A 14 -9.61 11.49 -33.51
N SER A 15 -9.62 11.28 -34.83
CA SER A 15 -8.43 11.40 -35.66
C SER A 15 -8.70 12.21 -36.93
N ILE A 16 -7.66 12.94 -37.38
CA ILE A 16 -7.62 13.65 -38.65
C ILE A 16 -6.58 12.96 -39.53
N PHE A 17 -7.07 12.27 -40.55
CA PHE A 17 -6.28 11.58 -41.55
C PHE A 17 -5.93 12.55 -42.68
N LYS A 18 -4.64 12.88 -42.79
CA LYS A 18 -4.14 13.87 -43.74
C LYS A 18 -4.01 13.31 -45.15
N ASP A 19 -4.24 14.16 -46.14
CA ASP A 19 -4.06 13.84 -47.56
C ASP A 19 -4.82 12.57 -47.99
N ALA A 20 -6.05 12.40 -47.49
CA ALA A 20 -6.87 11.22 -47.72
C ALA A 20 -7.06 10.82 -49.20
N PRO A 21 -7.15 11.74 -50.19
CA PRO A 21 -7.20 11.36 -51.61
C PRO A 21 -5.98 10.57 -52.10
N SER A 22 -4.84 10.67 -51.41
CA SER A 22 -3.61 9.96 -51.74
C SER A 22 -3.53 8.54 -51.18
N PHE A 23 -4.57 8.07 -50.50
CA PHE A 23 -4.57 6.74 -49.88
C PHE A 23 -4.52 5.62 -50.91
N GLU A 24 -3.53 4.75 -50.72
CA GLU A 24 -3.29 3.59 -51.57
C GLU A 24 -4.33 2.50 -51.32
N GLU A 25 -4.72 1.82 -52.40
CA GLU A 25 -5.65 0.71 -52.36
C GLU A 25 -5.08 -0.43 -51.50
N GLY A 26 -5.86 -0.89 -50.52
CA GLY A 26 -5.48 -2.01 -49.65
C GLY A 26 -4.56 -1.65 -48.48
N VAL A 27 -4.14 -0.39 -48.34
CA VAL A 27 -3.25 0.07 -47.26
C VAL A 27 -4.05 0.61 -46.07
N ASP A 28 -3.69 0.17 -44.86
CA ASP A 28 -4.26 0.65 -43.61
C ASP A 28 -3.52 1.88 -43.09
N TYR A 29 -4.26 2.97 -42.86
CA TYR A 29 -3.76 4.21 -42.27
C TYR A 29 -4.24 4.30 -40.83
N TYR A 30 -3.31 4.38 -39.88
CA TYR A 30 -3.60 4.36 -38.44
C TYR A 30 -3.54 5.75 -37.83
N SER A 31 -4.42 5.98 -36.85
CA SER A 31 -4.35 7.13 -35.95
C SER A 31 -3.34 6.90 -34.82
N ILE A 32 -3.03 7.96 -34.08
CA ILE A 32 -2.26 7.83 -32.84
C ILE A 32 -3.09 7.05 -31.83
N GLY A 33 -2.50 6.01 -31.24
CA GLY A 33 -3.10 5.23 -30.16
C GLY A 33 -3.43 6.09 -28.94
N ALA A 34 -4.55 5.78 -28.30
CA ALA A 34 -4.98 6.38 -27.06
C ALA A 34 -5.20 5.28 -26.01
N ASP A 35 -4.49 5.40 -24.89
CA ASP A 35 -4.62 4.47 -23.77
C ASP A 35 -5.92 4.73 -23.01
N TYR A 36 -6.76 3.70 -22.94
CA TYR A 36 -7.92 3.65 -22.06
C TYR A 36 -8.00 2.30 -21.36
N SER A 37 -7.94 2.32 -20.03
CA SER A 37 -8.06 1.12 -19.18
C SER A 37 -7.00 0.04 -19.46
N ASN A 38 -5.74 0.44 -19.62
CA ASN A 38 -4.60 -0.44 -19.96
C ASN A 38 -4.69 -1.15 -21.32
N VAL A 39 -5.50 -0.59 -22.22
CA VAL A 39 -5.65 -1.03 -23.60
C VAL A 39 -5.35 0.16 -24.49
N ASP A 40 -4.48 -0.02 -25.48
CA ASP A 40 -4.24 0.95 -26.54
C ASP A 40 -5.35 0.84 -27.58
N TRP A 41 -5.99 1.96 -27.85
CA TRP A 41 -7.08 2.06 -28.82
C TRP A 41 -6.69 2.98 -29.96
N SER A 42 -6.85 2.50 -31.20
CA SER A 42 -6.58 3.32 -32.38
C SER A 42 -7.65 3.11 -33.45
N ILE A 43 -7.91 4.15 -34.24
CA ILE A 43 -8.72 4.05 -35.46
C ILE A 43 -7.77 3.73 -36.63
N SER A 44 -8.15 2.81 -37.51
CA SER A 44 -7.59 2.73 -38.85
C SER A 44 -8.65 2.95 -39.93
N VAL A 45 -8.20 3.47 -41.06
CA VAL A 45 -9.02 3.59 -42.27
C VAL A 45 -8.29 2.97 -43.45
N LYS A 46 -9.06 2.38 -44.37
CA LYS A 46 -8.51 1.64 -45.50
C LYS A 46 -9.35 1.89 -46.74
N ARG A 47 -8.70 2.11 -47.88
CA ARG A 47 -9.37 2.14 -49.18
C ARG A 47 -9.48 0.72 -49.73
N ARG A 48 -10.70 0.25 -50.03
CA ARG A 48 -10.93 -1.07 -50.63
C ARG A 48 -12.09 -1.04 -51.62
N SER A 49 -11.87 -1.48 -52.85
CA SER A 49 -12.88 -1.69 -53.89
C SER A 49 -13.86 -0.52 -54.08
N ASN A 50 -13.33 0.72 -54.09
CA ASN A 50 -14.10 1.98 -54.17
C ASN A 50 -14.90 2.36 -52.91
N TYR A 51 -14.58 1.77 -51.76
CA TYR A 51 -15.13 2.14 -50.47
C TYR A 51 -14.02 2.49 -49.47
N LEU A 52 -14.40 3.24 -48.44
CA LEU A 52 -13.63 3.44 -47.22
C LEU A 52 -14.09 2.41 -46.18
N ASP A 53 -13.19 1.58 -45.70
CA ASP A 53 -13.39 0.75 -44.50
C ASP A 53 -12.87 1.51 -43.27
N ILE A 54 -13.54 1.34 -42.12
CA ILE A 54 -13.13 1.96 -40.85
C ILE A 54 -13.09 0.89 -39.76
N TYR A 55 -11.99 0.83 -39.02
CA TYR A 55 -11.76 -0.11 -37.93
C TYR A 55 -11.35 0.63 -36.65
N VAL A 56 -11.72 0.06 -35.51
CA VAL A 56 -11.12 0.37 -34.21
C VAL A 56 -10.31 -0.83 -33.78
N HIS A 57 -9.07 -0.56 -33.39
CA HIS A 57 -8.14 -1.52 -32.83
C HIS A 57 -8.16 -1.43 -31.30
N CYS A 58 -8.02 -2.59 -30.67
CA CYS A 58 -8.03 -2.81 -29.24
C CYS A 58 -6.83 -3.71 -28.91
N GLU A 59 -5.76 -3.11 -28.42
CA GLU A 59 -4.50 -3.80 -28.13
C GLU A 59 -4.16 -3.66 -26.65
N PRO A 60 -4.33 -4.71 -25.84
CA PRO A 60 -3.91 -4.67 -24.44
C PRO A 60 -2.40 -4.38 -24.32
N ASN A 61 -2.01 -3.48 -23.41
CA ASN A 61 -0.60 -3.15 -23.20
C ASN A 61 0.25 -4.35 -22.72
N ALA A 62 -0.38 -5.30 -22.05
CA ALA A 62 0.19 -6.57 -21.61
C ALA A 62 -0.88 -7.66 -21.72
N PRO A 63 -1.07 -8.26 -22.91
CA PRO A 63 -2.15 -9.21 -23.13
C PRO A 63 -1.91 -10.48 -22.29
N PRO A 64 -2.90 -10.93 -21.49
CA PRO A 64 -2.84 -12.20 -20.80
C PRO A 64 -3.02 -13.37 -21.80
N ASP A 65 -2.83 -14.62 -21.34
CA ASP A 65 -3.01 -15.82 -22.16
C ASP A 65 -4.41 -15.94 -22.82
N ARG A 66 -5.43 -15.29 -22.23
CA ARG A 66 -6.78 -15.17 -22.77
C ARG A 66 -7.42 -13.87 -22.30
N TRP A 67 -7.93 -13.08 -23.24
CA TRP A 67 -8.70 -11.89 -22.93
C TRP A 67 -9.86 -11.69 -23.91
N SER A 68 -10.83 -10.89 -23.50
CA SER A 68 -11.81 -10.36 -24.44
C SER A 68 -12.35 -9.01 -24.00
N VAL A 69 -12.76 -8.19 -24.98
CA VAL A 69 -13.45 -6.91 -24.74
C VAL A 69 -14.67 -6.86 -25.63
N ARG A 70 -15.86 -6.96 -25.03
CA ARG A 70 -17.11 -6.74 -25.74
C ARG A 70 -17.41 -5.25 -25.76
N THR A 71 -17.66 -4.69 -26.94
CA THR A 71 -17.89 -3.27 -27.15
C THR A 71 -19.09 -2.99 -28.02
N LYS A 72 -19.65 -1.79 -27.87
CA LYS A 72 -20.51 -1.13 -28.84
C LYS A 72 -19.81 0.13 -29.32
N ILE A 73 -19.58 0.25 -30.62
CA ILE A 73 -18.84 1.35 -31.23
C ILE A 73 -19.76 2.10 -32.19
N GLU A 74 -19.87 3.41 -32.01
CA GLU A 74 -20.52 4.31 -32.96
C GLU A 74 -19.41 5.02 -33.77
N PHE A 75 -19.30 4.63 -35.04
CA PHE A 75 -18.35 5.19 -36.00
C PHE A 75 -18.97 6.39 -36.69
N LYS A 76 -18.19 7.44 -36.86
CA LYS A 76 -18.64 8.69 -37.45
C LYS A 76 -17.58 9.29 -38.37
N VAL A 77 -17.95 9.55 -39.62
CA VAL A 77 -17.17 10.40 -40.55
C VAL A 77 -17.78 11.79 -40.51
N VAL A 78 -16.99 12.78 -40.11
CA VAL A 78 -17.46 14.16 -39.93
C VAL A 78 -17.51 14.87 -41.28
N GLY A 79 -18.70 15.35 -41.65
CA GLY A 79 -18.91 16.08 -42.89
C GLY A 79 -18.76 17.61 -42.73
N SER A 80 -18.53 18.31 -43.83
CA SER A 80 -18.29 19.76 -43.80
C SER A 80 -19.53 20.60 -43.48
N ASN A 81 -20.74 20.04 -43.63
CA ASN A 81 -22.03 20.75 -43.49
C ASN A 81 -23.00 20.04 -42.52
N GLN A 82 -22.49 19.46 -41.41
CA GLN A 82 -23.29 18.66 -40.46
C GLN A 82 -23.97 17.44 -41.10
N ASN A 83 -23.44 16.95 -42.21
CA ASN A 83 -23.91 15.79 -42.97
C ASN A 83 -23.20 14.50 -42.56
N ASP A 84 -22.86 14.38 -41.27
CA ASP A 84 -22.08 13.29 -40.70
C ASP A 84 -22.68 11.91 -41.06
N VAL A 85 -21.84 10.95 -41.44
CA VAL A 85 -22.27 9.55 -41.60
C VAL A 85 -21.95 8.83 -40.31
N ILE A 86 -22.97 8.21 -39.72
CA ILE A 86 -22.87 7.50 -38.44
C ILE A 86 -23.38 6.08 -38.63
N GLU A 87 -22.58 5.09 -38.26
CA GLU A 87 -23.03 3.71 -38.11
C GLU A 87 -22.56 3.11 -36.80
N THR A 88 -23.22 2.04 -36.35
CA THR A 88 -22.94 1.41 -35.06
C THR A 88 -22.69 -0.08 -35.24
N LEU A 89 -21.66 -0.58 -34.55
CA LEU A 89 -21.29 -1.99 -34.52
C LEU A 89 -21.14 -2.45 -33.08
N GLU A 90 -21.71 -3.61 -32.74
CA GLU A 90 -21.38 -4.33 -31.51
C GLU A 90 -20.40 -5.45 -31.87
N CYS A 91 -19.24 -5.49 -31.20
CA CYS A 91 -18.18 -6.44 -31.53
C CYS A 91 -17.43 -6.91 -30.27
N CYS A 92 -16.68 -8.00 -30.40
CA CYS A 92 -15.92 -8.58 -29.30
C CYS A 92 -14.47 -8.80 -29.75
N TYR A 93 -13.54 -8.09 -29.12
CA TYR A 93 -12.10 -8.25 -29.33
C TYR A 93 -11.59 -9.45 -28.53
N GLU A 94 -10.65 -10.20 -29.10
CA GLU A 94 -9.96 -11.36 -28.52
C GLU A 94 -8.59 -11.56 -29.21
N ASP A 95 -7.78 -12.54 -28.78
CA ASP A 95 -6.38 -12.71 -29.23
C ASP A 95 -6.16 -12.69 -30.75
N GLU A 96 -7.09 -13.20 -31.54
CA GLU A 96 -7.00 -13.26 -33.00
C GLU A 96 -7.72 -12.08 -33.70
N SER A 97 -8.45 -11.24 -32.94
CA SER A 97 -9.34 -10.21 -33.46
C SER A 97 -9.12 -8.87 -32.75
N VAL A 98 -7.97 -8.25 -33.00
CA VAL A 98 -7.59 -6.95 -32.41
C VAL A 98 -8.13 -5.74 -33.16
N GLY A 99 -8.53 -5.89 -34.44
CA GLY A 99 -9.09 -4.81 -35.26
C GLY A 99 -10.47 -5.16 -35.82
N LEU A 100 -11.51 -4.47 -35.36
CA LEU A 100 -12.91 -4.73 -35.74
C LEU A 100 -13.59 -3.43 -36.18
N GLY A 101 -14.46 -3.53 -37.17
CA GLY A 101 -14.97 -2.36 -37.85
C GLY A 101 -16.00 -2.66 -38.92
N ILE A 102 -16.33 -1.62 -39.68
CA ILE A 102 -17.33 -1.67 -40.74
C ILE A 102 -16.60 -1.56 -42.08
N SER A 103 -16.75 -2.61 -42.87
CA SER A 103 -16.33 -2.62 -44.27
C SER A 103 -17.40 -1.95 -45.14
N ASP A 104 -16.98 -1.33 -46.24
CA ASP A 104 -17.84 -0.60 -47.16
C ASP A 104 -18.61 0.58 -46.50
N PHE A 105 -18.02 1.21 -45.47
CA PHE A 105 -18.67 2.24 -44.63
C PHE A 105 -19.17 3.44 -45.43
N ILE A 106 -18.37 3.94 -46.37
CA ILE A 106 -18.78 5.00 -47.30
C ILE A 106 -18.11 4.82 -48.66
N GLU A 107 -18.86 5.07 -49.73
CA GLU A 107 -18.31 5.11 -51.09
C GLU A 107 -17.20 6.16 -51.20
N TRP A 108 -16.08 5.78 -51.82
CA TRP A 108 -14.89 6.61 -51.89
C TRP A 108 -15.14 7.94 -52.60
N GLU A 109 -15.82 7.90 -53.75
CA GLU A 109 -16.20 9.12 -54.49
C GLU A 109 -17.09 10.05 -53.66
N LYS A 110 -18.01 9.49 -52.87
CA LYS A 110 -18.88 10.28 -51.98
C LYS A 110 -18.07 10.93 -50.86
N MET A 111 -17.14 10.17 -50.26
CA MET A 111 -16.22 10.66 -49.23
C MET A 111 -15.37 11.82 -49.75
N GLU A 112 -14.73 11.66 -50.92
CA GLU A 112 -13.87 12.69 -51.53
C GLU A 112 -14.62 14.00 -51.80
N ASN A 113 -15.86 13.89 -52.30
CA ASN A 113 -16.64 15.06 -52.71
C ASN A 113 -17.32 15.81 -51.56
N GLN A 114 -17.64 15.14 -50.45
CA GLN A 114 -18.55 15.69 -49.43
C GLN A 114 -18.01 15.66 -47.99
N TYR A 115 -16.94 14.91 -47.72
CA TYR A 115 -16.47 14.64 -46.35
C TYR A 115 -15.01 15.04 -46.11
N LEU A 116 -14.30 15.50 -47.15
CA LEU A 116 -12.95 16.03 -47.00
C LEU A 116 -12.95 17.54 -46.72
N VAL A 117 -12.21 17.94 -45.69
CA VAL A 117 -11.97 19.36 -45.37
C VAL A 117 -10.50 19.67 -45.61
N SER A 118 -10.23 20.46 -46.64
CA SER A 118 -8.85 20.76 -47.10
C SER A 118 -8.02 19.50 -47.36
N GLY A 119 -8.64 18.48 -47.98
CA GLY A 119 -7.99 17.19 -48.30
C GLY A 119 -7.86 16.22 -47.12
N ASN A 120 -8.33 16.58 -45.92
CA ASN A 120 -8.24 15.75 -44.73
C ASN A 120 -9.58 15.10 -44.38
N LEU A 121 -9.53 13.84 -43.94
CA LEU A 121 -10.68 13.07 -43.46
C LEU A 121 -10.70 13.07 -41.92
N THR A 122 -11.84 13.44 -41.32
CA THR A 122 -12.00 13.39 -39.86
C THR A 122 -12.90 12.23 -39.47
N VAL A 123 -12.39 11.35 -38.61
CA VAL A 123 -13.12 10.18 -38.11
C VAL A 123 -13.21 10.24 -36.60
N GLU A 124 -14.41 9.99 -36.07
CA GLU A 124 -14.71 9.85 -34.65
C GLU A 124 -15.23 8.42 -34.41
N ALA A 125 -14.73 7.75 -33.37
CA ALA A 125 -15.26 6.47 -32.92
C ALA A 125 -15.59 6.57 -31.44
N LYS A 126 -16.88 6.49 -31.13
CA LYS A 126 -17.39 6.49 -29.76
C LYS A 126 -17.50 5.04 -29.29
N VAL A 127 -16.58 4.62 -28.44
CA VAL A 127 -16.47 3.24 -27.94
C VAL A 127 -17.17 3.13 -26.60
N THR A 128 -18.04 2.13 -26.45
CA THR A 128 -18.67 1.74 -25.19
C THR A 128 -18.26 0.32 -24.81
N ILE A 129 -17.55 0.14 -23.71
CA ILE A 129 -17.15 -1.17 -23.20
C ILE A 129 -18.33 -1.79 -22.44
N LEU A 130 -18.77 -2.97 -22.90
CA LEU A 130 -19.89 -3.72 -22.33
C LEU A 130 -19.42 -4.74 -21.28
N GLU A 131 -18.34 -5.46 -21.57
CA GLU A 131 -17.80 -6.54 -20.73
C GLU A 131 -16.29 -6.71 -21.03
N THR A 132 -15.50 -7.07 -20.02
CA THR A 132 -14.06 -7.39 -20.20
C THR A 132 -13.72 -8.71 -19.51
N TYR A 133 -12.77 -9.46 -20.08
CA TYR A 133 -12.20 -10.66 -19.50
C TYR A 133 -10.67 -10.64 -19.60
N GLY A 134 -9.98 -11.06 -18.55
CA GLY A 134 -8.52 -11.26 -18.54
C GLY A 134 -7.66 -9.99 -18.40
N LEU A 135 -8.18 -8.80 -18.69
CA LEU A 135 -7.39 -7.56 -18.80
C LEU A 135 -7.00 -6.86 -17.49
N GLY A 136 -7.42 -7.40 -16.34
CA GLY A 136 -7.09 -6.83 -15.04
C GLY A 136 -5.91 -7.54 -14.37
N LYS A 137 -5.40 -6.94 -13.29
CA LYS A 137 -4.36 -7.52 -12.43
C LYS A 137 -4.62 -8.99 -12.08
N GLU A 138 -3.57 -9.79 -11.99
CA GLU A 138 -3.71 -11.21 -11.61
C GLU A 138 -4.50 -11.34 -10.31
N LYS A 139 -5.55 -12.18 -10.34
CA LYS A 139 -6.43 -12.44 -9.20
C LYS A 139 -5.64 -13.18 -8.13
N ILE A 140 -5.42 -12.51 -7.01
CA ILE A 140 -4.61 -12.96 -5.88
C ILE A 140 -5.35 -14.03 -5.06
N ARG A 141 -6.65 -13.81 -4.84
CA ARG A 141 -7.49 -14.65 -3.96
C ARG A 141 -8.53 -15.39 -4.80
N LYS A 142 -8.73 -16.67 -4.46
CA LYS A 142 -9.77 -17.50 -5.05
C LYS A 142 -11.06 -17.39 -4.25
N PHE A 143 -12.17 -17.25 -4.96
CA PHE A 143 -13.54 -17.30 -4.43
C PHE A 143 -14.38 -18.35 -5.20
N ASP A 144 -13.72 -19.31 -5.83
CA ASP A 144 -14.35 -20.36 -6.62
C ASP A 144 -14.76 -21.56 -5.74
N GLU A 145 -15.24 -22.64 -6.36
CA GLU A 145 -15.69 -23.87 -5.70
C GLU A 145 -14.59 -24.52 -4.81
N SER A 146 -13.31 -24.14 -4.95
CA SER A 146 -12.27 -24.59 -4.02
C SER A 146 -12.49 -24.08 -2.59
N GLN A 147 -13.28 -23.02 -2.41
CA GLN A 147 -13.59 -22.43 -1.12
C GLN A 147 -14.89 -22.96 -0.50
N ASP A 148 -15.58 -23.95 -1.12
CA ASP A 148 -16.84 -24.53 -0.63
C ASP A 148 -16.81 -24.89 0.86
N ASN A 149 -15.74 -25.53 1.32
CA ASN A 149 -15.62 -25.97 2.72
C ASN A 149 -15.38 -24.82 3.71
N ALA A 150 -15.14 -23.60 3.19
CA ALA A 150 -14.85 -22.39 3.94
C ALA A 150 -15.84 -21.24 3.61
N SER A 151 -16.89 -21.50 2.82
CA SER A 151 -17.96 -20.57 2.49
C SER A 151 -19.29 -21.00 3.11
N ASP A 152 -20.18 -20.04 3.31
CA ASP A 152 -21.55 -20.28 3.78
C ASP A 152 -22.58 -19.40 3.02
N VAL A 153 -22.15 -18.69 1.97
CA VAL A 153 -23.01 -18.10 0.94
C VAL A 153 -22.32 -18.10 -0.42
N ILE A 154 -23.13 -18.28 -1.45
CA ILE A 154 -22.71 -18.14 -2.84
C ILE A 154 -23.34 -16.86 -3.40
N LEU A 155 -22.52 -15.87 -3.73
CA LEU A 155 -22.93 -14.70 -4.49
C LEU A 155 -22.81 -14.99 -5.99
N ILE A 156 -23.88 -14.77 -6.74
CA ILE A 156 -23.92 -14.98 -8.18
C ILE A 156 -23.90 -13.60 -8.84
N VAL A 157 -22.83 -13.30 -9.58
CA VAL A 157 -22.64 -12.04 -10.30
C VAL A 157 -22.46 -12.35 -11.78
N GLY A 158 -23.46 -12.00 -12.60
CA GLY A 158 -23.51 -12.45 -14.00
C GLY A 158 -23.58 -13.98 -14.08
N LYS A 159 -22.56 -14.60 -14.70
CA LYS A 159 -22.41 -16.06 -14.79
C LYS A 159 -21.48 -16.66 -13.72
N THR A 160 -20.80 -15.81 -12.95
CA THR A 160 -19.75 -16.22 -12.01
C THR A 160 -20.33 -16.43 -10.61
N LYS A 161 -19.89 -17.49 -9.93
CA LYS A 161 -20.22 -17.80 -8.54
C LYS A 161 -19.05 -17.45 -7.64
N PHE A 162 -19.32 -16.72 -6.56
CA PHE A 162 -18.37 -16.33 -5.54
C PHE A 162 -18.76 -17.00 -4.23
N HIS A 163 -17.92 -17.92 -3.79
CA HIS A 163 -18.01 -18.64 -2.53
C HIS A 163 -17.41 -17.75 -1.44
N VAL A 164 -18.28 -17.13 -0.65
CA VAL A 164 -17.90 -16.12 0.36
C VAL A 164 -18.63 -16.36 1.68
N LEU A 165 -18.35 -15.54 2.70
CA LEU A 165 -18.90 -15.72 4.04
C LEU A 165 -20.16 -14.84 4.31
N LYS A 166 -21.31 -15.44 4.67
CA LYS A 166 -22.62 -14.85 5.04
C LYS A 166 -22.70 -14.52 6.53
N MET A 167 -23.68 -13.68 6.89
CA MET A 167 -24.02 -13.33 8.28
C MET A 167 -25.54 -13.20 8.46
N VAL A 168 -26.25 -14.09 9.18
CA VAL A 168 -27.62 -13.75 9.65
C VAL A 168 -27.85 -14.20 11.08
N SER A 169 -28.20 -13.24 11.94
CA SER A 169 -28.78 -13.44 13.26
C SER A 169 -30.30 -13.43 13.18
N THR A 170 -30.98 -14.45 13.72
CA THR A 170 -32.20 -14.28 14.54
C THR A 170 -32.64 -15.64 15.12
N LEU A 171 -32.44 -15.85 16.42
CA LEU A 171 -33.48 -16.25 17.39
C LEU A 171 -32.85 -16.49 18.77
N HIS A 172 -33.53 -15.96 19.78
CA HIS A 172 -33.22 -16.07 21.21
C HIS A 172 -33.05 -17.54 21.65
N GLU A 173 -32.03 -17.77 22.49
CA GLU A 173 -31.79 -18.91 23.43
C GLU A 173 -30.51 -19.75 23.25
N LEU A 174 -29.74 -19.63 22.18
CA LEU A 174 -28.45 -20.36 22.04
C LEU A 174 -27.22 -19.43 22.08
N LEU A 175 -27.07 -18.71 23.20
CA LEU A 175 -26.10 -17.62 23.38
C LEU A 175 -24.60 -18.03 23.38
N TYR A 176 -24.24 -19.32 23.37
CA TYR A 176 -22.85 -19.75 23.63
C TYR A 176 -22.12 -20.44 22.47
N LEU A 177 -22.82 -20.79 21.38
CA LEU A 177 -22.20 -21.46 20.21
C LEU A 177 -22.29 -20.66 18.89
N LEU A 178 -22.97 -19.52 18.87
CA LEU A 178 -23.41 -18.82 17.66
C LEU A 178 -22.63 -17.53 17.30
N MET A 179 -21.51 -17.23 17.96
CA MET A 179 -20.76 -15.97 17.77
C MET A 179 -19.68 -16.01 16.67
N TYR A 180 -19.56 -17.10 15.93
CA TYR A 180 -18.47 -17.30 14.98
C TYR A 180 -18.87 -16.80 13.58
N PHE A 181 -18.03 -15.96 12.99
CA PHE A 181 -18.00 -15.50 11.58
C PHE A 181 -18.82 -14.24 11.24
N GLN A 182 -18.11 -13.11 11.06
CA GLN A 182 -18.70 -11.78 10.82
C GLN A 182 -17.88 -10.87 9.86
N TYR A 183 -17.57 -11.29 8.63
CA TYR A 183 -16.73 -10.46 7.75
C TYR A 183 -17.49 -9.47 6.87
N LEU A 184 -18.26 -9.92 5.88
CA LEU A 184 -18.85 -9.02 4.87
C LEU A 184 -19.77 -7.94 5.46
N ALA A 185 -20.59 -8.30 6.45
CA ALA A 185 -21.55 -7.36 7.04
C ALA A 185 -20.98 -6.52 8.21
N THR A 186 -19.72 -6.76 8.63
CA THR A 186 -18.99 -5.75 9.44
C THR A 186 -18.32 -4.70 8.57
N GLN A 187 -18.04 -5.02 7.31
CA GLN A 187 -17.38 -4.10 6.38
C GLN A 187 -18.35 -3.30 5.51
N SER A 188 -19.64 -3.65 5.48
CA SER A 188 -20.64 -2.98 4.64
C SER A 188 -22.07 -3.08 5.20
N SER A 189 -22.77 -1.94 5.24
CA SER A 189 -24.16 -1.90 5.71
C SER A 189 -25.15 -2.52 4.72
N PHE A 190 -24.80 -2.52 3.42
CA PHE A 190 -25.56 -3.22 2.38
C PHE A 190 -25.55 -4.73 2.66
N PHE A 191 -24.37 -5.34 2.82
CA PHE A 191 -24.27 -6.76 3.12
C PHE A 191 -24.92 -7.08 4.46
N LYS A 192 -24.82 -6.17 5.44
CA LYS A 192 -25.54 -6.29 6.71
C LYS A 192 -27.04 -6.37 6.52
N SER A 193 -27.63 -5.48 5.73
CA SER A 193 -29.07 -5.47 5.45
C SER A 193 -29.50 -6.66 4.60
N LEU A 194 -28.73 -7.00 3.56
CA LEU A 194 -28.95 -8.11 2.64
C LEU A 194 -29.03 -9.45 3.37
N PHE A 195 -28.17 -9.63 4.36
CA PHE A 195 -28.16 -10.88 5.10
C PHE A 195 -29.13 -10.84 6.31
N ILE A 196 -29.30 -9.71 7.02
CA ILE A 196 -30.10 -9.64 8.25
C ILE A 196 -31.63 -9.54 8.05
N ALA A 197 -32.14 -9.17 6.87
CA ALA A 197 -33.56 -8.87 6.67
C ALA A 197 -34.51 -10.11 6.73
N ASN A 198 -34.88 -10.50 7.95
CA ASN A 198 -36.19 -11.03 8.32
C ASN A 198 -36.88 -10.01 9.25
N SER A 199 -37.22 -8.84 8.71
CA SER A 199 -38.22 -7.96 9.32
C SER A 199 -38.92 -7.21 8.21
N SER A 200 -40.24 -7.31 8.21
CA SER A 200 -41.22 -7.00 7.17
C SER A 200 -41.28 -5.56 6.62
N ASP A 201 -40.27 -4.71 6.82
CA ASP A 201 -40.32 -3.28 6.45
C ASP A 201 -39.01 -2.75 5.84
N SER A 202 -38.51 -3.36 4.76
CA SER A 202 -37.45 -2.74 3.95
C SER A 202 -37.83 -2.69 2.47
N ILE A 203 -37.91 -1.46 1.95
CA ILE A 203 -38.36 -1.07 0.61
C ILE A 203 -37.29 -1.36 -0.47
N PHE A 204 -36.18 -1.98 -0.09
CA PHE A 204 -35.05 -2.28 -0.96
C PHE A 204 -34.81 -3.79 -1.04
N PHE A 205 -35.53 -4.55 -1.88
CA PHE A 205 -34.91 -5.76 -2.48
C PHE A 205 -35.68 -6.29 -3.70
N ASN A 206 -34.94 -6.42 -4.82
CA ASN A 206 -35.24 -7.30 -5.95
C ASN A 206 -34.28 -8.52 -5.96
N ALA A 207 -33.77 -8.96 -4.80
CA ALA A 207 -32.98 -10.18 -4.71
C ALA A 207 -33.92 -11.37 -4.47
N LYS A 208 -34.09 -12.21 -5.51
CA LYS A 208 -34.93 -13.39 -5.44
C LYS A 208 -34.17 -14.51 -4.74
N PHE A 209 -34.46 -14.78 -3.47
CA PHE A 209 -34.01 -15.99 -2.80
C PHE A 209 -34.61 -17.19 -3.53
N LEU A 210 -33.76 -18.05 -4.10
CA LEU A 210 -34.20 -19.31 -4.70
C LEU A 210 -34.32 -20.36 -3.60
N GLU A 211 -35.51 -20.49 -3.02
CA GLU A 211 -35.82 -21.61 -2.13
C GLU A 211 -36.15 -22.85 -2.98
N ASN A 212 -35.26 -23.85 -2.95
CA ASN A 212 -35.62 -25.23 -3.24
C ASN A 212 -34.91 -26.13 -2.22
N PRO A 213 -35.62 -26.84 -1.31
CA PRO A 213 -35.02 -27.48 -0.13
C PRO A 213 -34.28 -28.81 -0.39
N SER A 214 -33.88 -29.11 -1.62
CA SER A 214 -33.20 -30.37 -1.94
C SER A 214 -32.09 -30.12 -2.96
N GLU A 215 -30.85 -30.27 -2.49
CA GLU A 215 -29.55 -30.20 -3.19
C GLU A 215 -28.80 -28.85 -3.10
N SER A 216 -27.72 -28.86 -2.29
CA SER A 216 -26.77 -27.80 -1.88
C SER A 216 -27.14 -26.98 -0.63
N LYS A 217 -26.24 -26.99 0.37
CA LYS A 217 -26.40 -26.55 1.77
C LYS A 217 -26.30 -25.02 1.99
N GLU A 218 -26.00 -24.22 0.96
CA GLU A 218 -25.66 -22.80 1.11
C GLU A 218 -26.67 -21.88 0.40
N PRO A 219 -27.09 -20.76 1.02
CA PRO A 219 -27.93 -19.75 0.39
C PRO A 219 -27.23 -19.10 -0.82
N LYS A 220 -27.99 -18.89 -1.90
CA LYS A 220 -27.53 -18.23 -3.14
C LYS A 220 -28.16 -16.85 -3.27
N VAL A 221 -27.36 -15.83 -3.56
CA VAL A 221 -27.83 -14.45 -3.76
C VAL A 221 -27.35 -13.96 -5.12
N VAL A 222 -28.27 -13.41 -5.93
CA VAL A 222 -27.95 -12.86 -7.25
C VAL A 222 -27.76 -11.35 -7.15
N LEU A 223 -26.62 -10.84 -7.61
CA LEU A 223 -26.35 -9.41 -7.76
C LEU A 223 -26.43 -9.04 -9.25
N SER A 224 -27.37 -8.17 -9.61
CA SER A 224 -27.51 -7.64 -10.96
C SER A 224 -26.71 -6.35 -11.15
N ASP A 225 -26.42 -6.02 -12.41
CA ASP A 225 -25.81 -4.74 -12.81
C ASP A 225 -24.41 -4.51 -12.22
N VAL A 226 -23.64 -5.59 -12.08
CA VAL A 226 -22.26 -5.60 -11.59
C VAL A 226 -21.44 -6.51 -12.49
N ASP A 227 -20.28 -6.03 -12.91
CA ASP A 227 -19.32 -6.83 -13.66
C ASP A 227 -18.62 -7.82 -12.72
N SER A 228 -18.45 -9.07 -13.16
CA SER A 228 -17.92 -10.11 -12.28
C SER A 228 -16.41 -9.96 -12.00
N ASN A 229 -15.64 -9.32 -12.88
CA ASN A 229 -14.24 -9.01 -12.64
C ASN A 229 -14.10 -7.82 -11.69
N ASP A 230 -14.86 -6.74 -11.90
CA ASP A 230 -14.88 -5.59 -10.98
C ASP A 230 -15.27 -6.05 -9.57
N PHE A 231 -16.26 -6.96 -9.46
CA PHE A 231 -16.69 -7.54 -8.18
C PHE A 231 -15.62 -8.42 -7.53
N HIS A 232 -14.84 -9.16 -8.32
CA HIS A 232 -13.71 -9.93 -7.81
C HIS A 232 -12.68 -9.01 -7.16
N TYR A 233 -12.25 -7.95 -7.85
CA TYR A 233 -11.31 -6.97 -7.29
C TYR A 233 -11.89 -6.29 -6.06
N PHE A 234 -13.17 -5.92 -6.09
CA PHE A 234 -13.85 -5.40 -4.90
C PHE A 234 -13.74 -6.36 -3.71
N LEU A 235 -13.97 -7.67 -3.90
CA LEU A 235 -13.81 -8.66 -2.84
C LEU A 235 -12.34 -8.79 -2.40
N GLU A 236 -11.38 -8.83 -3.32
CA GLU A 236 -9.96 -8.89 -2.96
C GLU A 236 -9.56 -7.69 -2.09
N VAL A 237 -9.96 -6.49 -2.52
CA VAL A 237 -9.74 -5.26 -1.76
C VAL A 237 -10.46 -5.33 -0.44
N LEU A 238 -11.71 -5.77 -0.39
CA LEU A 238 -12.47 -5.90 0.84
C LEU A 238 -11.75 -6.83 1.83
N TYR A 239 -11.24 -7.96 1.35
CA TYR A 239 -10.46 -8.95 2.11
C TYR A 239 -9.02 -8.53 2.44
N GLY A 240 -8.59 -7.34 2.00
CA GLY A 240 -7.31 -6.72 2.36
C GLY A 240 -6.18 -6.93 1.36
N GLU A 241 -6.43 -7.58 0.23
CA GLU A 241 -5.42 -7.81 -0.80
C GLU A 241 -5.08 -6.50 -1.54
N SER A 242 -3.84 -6.36 -2.01
CA SER A 242 -3.37 -5.23 -2.84
C SER A 242 -3.81 -5.35 -4.30
N ALA A 243 -5.11 -5.43 -4.53
CA ALA A 243 -5.68 -5.71 -5.85
C ALA A 243 -5.98 -4.46 -6.71
N ILE A 244 -5.78 -3.26 -6.15
CA ILE A 244 -6.07 -1.98 -6.82
C ILE A 244 -4.87 -1.53 -7.67
N ASP A 245 -5.15 -0.98 -8.84
CA ASP A 245 -4.26 -0.20 -9.68
C ASP A 245 -5.02 0.95 -10.38
N ASP A 246 -4.30 1.73 -11.21
CA ASP A 246 -4.90 2.85 -11.93
C ASP A 246 -5.94 2.41 -12.96
N GLY A 247 -5.94 1.15 -13.40
CA GLY A 247 -6.92 0.61 -14.34
C GLY A 247 -8.26 0.32 -13.68
N ASN A 248 -8.26 -0.18 -12.44
CA ASN A 248 -9.48 -0.68 -11.77
C ASN A 248 -9.98 0.14 -10.57
N VAL A 249 -9.22 1.13 -10.08
CA VAL A 249 -9.55 1.88 -8.85
C VAL A 249 -10.93 2.54 -8.89
N GLU A 250 -11.34 3.10 -10.02
CA GLU A 250 -12.63 3.77 -10.17
C GLU A 250 -13.80 2.77 -10.11
N ASP A 251 -13.67 1.60 -10.75
CA ASP A 251 -14.69 0.55 -10.71
C ASP A 251 -14.82 -0.04 -9.30
N VAL A 252 -13.71 -0.24 -8.59
CA VAL A 252 -13.71 -0.67 -7.19
C VAL A 252 -14.33 0.40 -6.29
N LEU A 253 -14.04 1.69 -6.50
CA LEU A 253 -14.68 2.80 -5.78
C LEU A 253 -16.18 2.87 -6.02
N PHE A 254 -16.61 2.67 -7.27
CA PHE A 254 -18.02 2.58 -7.61
C PHE A 254 -18.72 1.44 -6.88
N LEU A 255 -18.12 0.25 -6.81
CA LEU A 255 -18.67 -0.87 -6.04
C LEU A 255 -18.64 -0.61 -4.54
N ALA A 256 -17.60 0.06 -4.04
CA ALA A 256 -17.51 0.47 -2.64
C ALA A 256 -18.60 1.46 -2.25
N ASP A 257 -18.97 2.38 -3.14
CA ASP A 257 -20.11 3.28 -2.95
C ASP A 257 -21.44 2.53 -3.08
N LYS A 258 -21.61 1.74 -4.15
CA LYS A 258 -22.83 0.95 -4.41
C LYS A 258 -23.17 -0.02 -3.28
N PHE A 259 -22.16 -0.65 -2.68
CA PHE A 259 -22.31 -1.61 -1.59
C PHE A 259 -22.02 -1.01 -0.22
N ASP A 260 -21.89 0.31 -0.09
CA ASP A 260 -21.59 0.98 1.17
C ASP A 260 -20.49 0.29 1.99
N ALA A 261 -19.31 0.16 1.38
CA ALA A 261 -18.13 -0.49 1.93
C ALA A 261 -17.04 0.55 2.26
N PRO A 262 -17.14 1.26 3.40
CA PRO A 262 -16.22 2.35 3.76
C PRO A 262 -14.77 1.89 3.84
N THR A 263 -14.51 0.65 4.28
CA THR A 263 -13.15 0.07 4.30
C THR A 263 -12.54 -0.02 2.91
N VAL A 264 -13.33 -0.35 1.89
CA VAL A 264 -12.88 -0.41 0.49
C VAL A 264 -12.64 0.99 -0.04
N LYS A 265 -13.54 1.95 0.26
CA LYS A 265 -13.34 3.37 -0.10
C LYS A 265 -12.02 3.92 0.44
N ARG A 266 -11.73 3.69 1.73
CA ARG A 266 -10.47 4.11 2.37
C ARG A 266 -9.25 3.52 1.67
N ARG A 267 -9.27 2.24 1.33
CA ARG A 267 -8.15 1.59 0.62
C ARG A 267 -7.92 2.13 -0.79
N CYS A 268 -9.00 2.43 -1.51
CA CYS A 268 -8.91 3.12 -2.80
C CYS A 268 -8.36 4.54 -2.64
N GLU A 269 -8.81 5.27 -1.62
CA GLU A 269 -8.31 6.60 -1.28
C GLU A 269 -6.80 6.61 -0.99
N GLU A 270 -6.31 5.69 -0.16
CA GLU A 270 -4.88 5.51 0.12
C GLU A 270 -4.08 5.18 -1.15
N PHE A 271 -4.59 4.27 -2.00
CA PHE A 271 -3.96 3.97 -3.28
C PHE A 271 -3.83 5.22 -4.18
N LEU A 272 -4.89 6.03 -4.27
CA LEU A 272 -4.90 7.27 -5.06
C LEU A 272 -3.87 8.28 -4.53
N LEU A 273 -3.70 8.36 -3.22
CA LEU A 273 -2.75 9.28 -2.58
C LEU A 273 -1.30 8.81 -2.74
N GLU A 274 -1.02 7.52 -2.51
CA GLU A 274 0.35 7.03 -2.33
C GLU A 274 0.95 6.37 -3.58
N LYS A 275 0.14 5.74 -4.43
CA LYS A 275 0.63 4.77 -5.44
C LYS A 275 0.21 5.06 -6.86
N SER A 276 -0.96 5.67 -7.03
CA SER A 276 -1.55 5.96 -8.33
C SER A 276 -0.68 6.92 -9.15
N LYS A 277 -0.51 6.62 -10.44
CA LYS A 277 0.20 7.47 -11.42
C LYS A 277 -0.76 8.41 -12.18
N GLU A 278 -2.05 8.34 -11.88
CA GLU A 278 -3.07 9.22 -12.47
C GLU A 278 -2.79 10.69 -12.21
N THR A 279 -3.32 11.55 -13.07
CA THR A 279 -3.19 13.00 -12.90
C THR A 279 -3.93 13.49 -11.64
N PHE A 280 -3.48 14.60 -11.07
CA PHE A 280 -4.12 15.22 -9.89
C PHE A 280 -5.59 15.53 -10.16
N GLU A 281 -5.92 15.97 -11.37
CA GLU A 281 -7.26 16.27 -11.84
C GLU A 281 -8.15 15.01 -11.83
N THR A 282 -7.67 13.89 -12.35
CA THR A 282 -8.37 12.60 -12.35
C THR A 282 -8.63 12.13 -10.91
N LYS A 283 -7.60 12.16 -10.05
CA LYS A 283 -7.73 11.76 -8.63
C LYS A 283 -8.73 12.63 -7.87
N ARG A 284 -8.68 13.95 -8.07
CA ARG A 284 -9.62 14.92 -7.46
C ARG A 284 -11.05 14.70 -7.93
N ALA A 285 -11.25 14.36 -9.21
CA ALA A 285 -12.56 14.05 -9.75
C ALA A 285 -13.16 12.81 -9.06
N MET A 286 -12.38 11.72 -8.94
CA MET A 286 -12.79 10.51 -8.22
C MET A 286 -13.09 10.81 -6.74
N ALA A 287 -12.23 11.54 -6.05
CA ALA A 287 -12.43 11.87 -4.65
C ALA A 287 -13.71 12.68 -4.39
N THR A 288 -14.00 13.62 -5.28
CA THR A 288 -15.24 14.41 -5.24
C THR A 288 -16.46 13.53 -5.53
N LEU A 289 -16.36 12.65 -6.53
CA LEU A 289 -17.45 11.80 -6.98
C LEU A 289 -17.87 10.75 -5.94
N TYR A 290 -16.90 10.14 -5.26
CA TYR A 290 -17.15 9.05 -4.29
C TYR A 290 -17.11 9.47 -2.83
N HIS A 291 -17.00 10.78 -2.57
CA HIS A 291 -16.97 11.39 -1.24
C HIS A 291 -15.87 10.80 -0.35
N LEU A 292 -14.63 10.82 -0.83
CA LEU A 292 -13.48 10.28 -0.08
C LEU A 292 -13.13 11.22 1.09
N GLU A 293 -13.33 10.74 2.32
CA GLU A 293 -13.34 11.56 3.54
C GLU A 293 -11.96 12.07 3.98
N ASN A 294 -10.89 11.33 3.66
CA ASN A 294 -9.50 11.70 3.96
C ASN A 294 -8.83 12.43 2.78
N TRP A 295 -9.58 12.79 1.74
CA TRP A 295 -9.13 13.58 0.61
C TRP A 295 -9.05 15.06 1.03
N ASN A 296 -8.19 15.31 2.01
CA ASN A 296 -7.78 16.62 2.47
C ASN A 296 -6.43 16.45 3.16
N PHE A 297 -5.37 16.90 2.49
CA PHE A 297 -3.96 16.59 2.71
C PHE A 297 -3.35 17.10 4.05
N THR A 298 -4.14 17.29 5.10
CA THR A 298 -3.73 17.97 6.35
C THR A 298 -3.81 17.13 7.63
N CYS A 299 -3.95 15.80 7.58
CA CYS A 299 -3.98 14.98 8.80
C CYS A 299 -3.04 13.76 8.73
N ALA A 300 -1.87 13.89 9.36
CA ALA A 300 -0.96 12.79 9.70
C ALA A 300 -0.38 12.99 11.11
N ILE A 301 -1.19 13.51 12.05
CA ILE A 301 -0.73 13.88 13.39
C ILE A 301 -1.82 13.67 14.46
N SER A 302 -1.92 12.48 15.06
CA SER A 302 -2.11 12.34 16.51
C SER A 302 -2.21 10.88 17.00
N ASN A 303 -1.16 10.30 17.59
CA ASN A 303 -1.40 9.35 18.71
C ASN A 303 -0.21 9.23 19.66
N ALA A 304 -0.43 9.57 20.94
CA ALA A 304 0.53 9.37 22.03
C ALA A 304 -0.16 8.92 23.32
N LYS A 305 0.28 7.78 23.87
CA LYS A 305 0.70 7.60 25.28
C LYS A 305 1.10 6.15 25.58
N ALA A 306 2.41 5.87 25.67
CA ALA A 306 2.98 4.85 26.58
C ALA A 306 4.53 4.84 26.60
N LYS A 307 5.09 4.81 27.82
CA LYS A 307 6.45 4.44 28.27
C LYS A 307 7.63 5.35 27.86
N THR A 308 8.24 5.93 28.90
CA THR A 308 9.47 6.74 28.88
C THR A 308 10.64 5.95 28.31
N LYS A 309 11.14 6.36 27.14
CA LYS A 309 12.29 5.77 26.43
C LYS A 309 13.59 6.39 26.97
N HIS A 310 14.69 5.64 27.14
CA HIS A 310 15.99 6.22 27.55
C HIS A 310 17.19 5.47 26.97
N PHE A 311 18.33 6.16 26.80
CA PHE A 311 19.58 5.64 26.24
C PHE A 311 20.79 6.45 26.76
N ILE A 312 22.01 6.00 26.48
CA ILE A 312 23.26 6.66 26.91
C ILE A 312 24.19 6.82 25.70
N LEU A 313 24.55 8.06 25.38
CA LEU A 313 25.65 8.36 24.47
C LEU A 313 26.96 8.40 25.26
N LYS A 314 28.03 7.79 24.76
CA LYS A 314 29.34 7.81 25.41
C LYS A 314 30.45 8.03 24.40
N HIS A 315 31.30 9.02 24.64
CA HIS A 315 32.38 9.35 23.72
C HIS A 315 33.64 9.82 24.42
N VAL A 316 34.80 9.50 23.83
CA VAL A 316 36.13 9.93 24.29
C VAL A 316 36.71 10.93 23.29
N PHE A 317 36.61 12.21 23.61
CA PHE A 317 37.17 13.29 22.82
C PHE A 317 38.69 13.29 22.95
N GLN A 318 39.38 13.19 21.81
CA GLN A 318 40.83 13.09 21.75
C GLN A 318 41.49 14.47 21.70
N ASP A 319 42.70 14.58 22.26
CA ASP A 319 43.56 15.78 22.18
C ASP A 319 42.82 17.09 22.56
N VAL A 320 42.06 17.04 23.65
CA VAL A 320 41.25 18.17 24.11
C VAL A 320 42.05 19.45 24.38
N PRO A 321 43.30 19.41 24.88
CA PRO A 321 44.12 20.62 25.06
C PRO A 321 44.33 21.43 23.77
N SER A 322 44.27 20.80 22.58
CA SER A 322 44.44 21.48 21.30
C SER A 322 43.15 22.13 20.76
N PHE A 323 42.01 21.97 21.47
CA PHE A 323 40.72 22.51 21.02
C PHE A 323 40.75 24.04 20.93
N LYS A 324 40.39 24.54 19.76
CA LYS A 324 40.31 25.97 19.45
C LYS A 324 39.11 26.62 20.14
N GLU A 325 39.27 27.90 20.48
CA GLU A 325 38.20 28.72 21.09
C GLU A 325 36.96 28.76 20.18
N ALA A 326 35.80 28.48 20.77
CA ALA A 326 34.48 28.46 20.14
C ALA A 326 34.26 27.42 19.02
N VAL A 327 35.20 26.52 18.76
CA VAL A 327 35.06 25.44 17.76
C VAL A 327 34.46 24.18 18.39
N GLY A 328 33.41 23.64 17.77
CA GLY A 328 32.74 22.40 18.19
C GLY A 328 33.48 21.16 17.73
N ASN A 329 33.65 20.19 18.62
CA ASN A 329 34.15 18.85 18.34
C ASN A 329 33.04 17.85 18.68
N TYR A 330 32.76 16.89 17.80
CA TYR A 330 31.55 16.08 17.85
C TYR A 330 31.87 14.59 17.96
N SER A 331 30.98 13.83 18.61
CA SER A 331 31.00 12.37 18.58
C SER A 331 30.52 11.83 17.23
N GLY A 332 30.58 10.51 17.07
CA GLY A 332 29.79 9.83 16.04
C GLY A 332 28.29 10.03 16.27
N ILE A 333 27.52 9.83 15.19
CA ILE A 333 26.06 9.84 15.20
C ILE A 333 25.58 8.46 15.64
N GLU A 334 24.65 8.43 16.59
CA GLU A 334 23.95 7.23 17.02
C GLU A 334 22.45 7.40 16.78
N ASP A 335 21.84 6.46 16.05
CA ASP A 335 20.37 6.40 15.93
C ASP A 335 19.78 5.86 17.24
N HIS A 336 18.91 6.65 17.86
CA HIS A 336 18.08 6.20 18.98
C HIS A 336 16.65 6.67 18.77
N PHE A 337 15.77 5.71 18.49
CA PHE A 337 14.33 5.94 18.26
C PHE A 337 14.04 6.78 17.01
N ASN A 338 14.73 6.49 15.90
CA ASN A 338 14.55 7.15 14.59
C ASN A 338 14.94 8.63 14.58
N VAL A 339 15.96 8.94 15.37
CA VAL A 339 16.49 10.27 15.60
C VAL A 339 18.00 10.13 15.72
N ASP A 340 18.73 10.94 14.98
CA ASP A 340 20.17 11.02 15.06
C ASP A 340 20.58 11.83 16.29
N TRP A 341 21.27 11.17 17.21
CA TRP A 341 21.82 11.79 18.41
C TRP A 341 23.33 11.79 18.36
N PHE A 342 23.93 12.92 18.74
CA PHE A 342 25.37 13.03 18.90
C PHE A 342 25.72 14.10 19.92
N MET A 343 26.89 13.99 20.52
CA MET A 343 27.37 14.95 21.50
C MET A 343 28.38 15.90 20.87
N GLY A 344 28.43 17.13 21.37
CA GLY A 344 29.48 18.06 21.04
C GLY A 344 30.08 18.71 22.27
N VAL A 345 31.38 18.96 22.21
CA VAL A 345 32.14 19.69 23.23
C VAL A 345 32.90 20.85 22.59
N LYS A 346 33.01 21.95 23.32
CA LYS A 346 33.86 23.08 22.91
C LYS A 346 34.41 23.89 24.07
N ARG A 347 35.52 24.55 23.80
CA ARG A 347 36.08 25.61 24.65
C ARG A 347 35.34 26.91 24.38
N ARG A 348 34.85 27.57 25.42
CA ARG A 348 34.32 28.94 25.30
C ARG A 348 34.60 29.76 26.55
N SER A 349 35.31 30.88 26.39
CA SER A 349 35.64 31.84 27.44
C SER A 349 36.22 31.16 28.70
N GLY A 350 37.18 30.25 28.49
CA GLY A 350 37.83 29.50 29.57
C GLY A 350 36.96 28.45 30.26
N ARG A 351 35.88 27.99 29.61
CA ARG A 351 34.98 26.97 30.15
C ARG A 351 34.73 25.84 29.16
N LEU A 352 34.48 24.65 29.70
CA LEU A 352 33.97 23.51 28.94
C LEU A 352 32.46 23.65 28.73
N VAL A 353 32.04 23.58 27.47
CA VAL A 353 30.65 23.51 27.04
C VAL A 353 30.40 22.11 26.48
N CYS A 354 29.39 21.40 26.99
CA CYS A 354 28.92 20.15 26.40
C CYS A 354 27.43 20.28 26.01
N TYR A 355 27.05 19.69 24.88
CA TYR A 355 25.70 19.66 24.38
C TYR A 355 25.40 18.35 23.63
N VAL A 356 24.12 17.99 23.55
CA VAL A 356 23.58 16.85 22.82
C VAL A 356 22.70 17.40 21.70
N HIS A 357 22.97 16.94 20.48
CA HIS A 357 22.16 17.14 19.30
C HIS A 357 21.08 16.08 19.19
N CYS A 358 19.96 16.51 18.63
CA CYS A 358 18.79 15.71 18.35
C CYS A 358 18.29 16.13 16.98
N ASP A 359 18.62 15.33 15.97
CA ASP A 359 18.29 15.59 14.58
C ASP A 359 17.44 14.42 14.08
N PRO A 360 16.10 14.57 13.98
CA PRO A 360 15.28 13.51 13.39
C PRO A 360 15.74 13.19 11.97
N VAL A 361 15.82 11.91 11.64
CA VAL A 361 16.29 11.43 10.32
C VAL A 361 15.38 11.97 9.21
N TYR A 362 14.07 12.03 9.48
CA TYR A 362 13.05 12.65 8.63
C TYR A 362 12.19 13.58 9.49
N PRO A 363 12.53 14.87 9.62
CA PRO A 363 11.76 15.78 10.47
C PRO A 363 10.44 16.15 9.76
N PRO A 364 9.26 15.77 10.28
CA PRO A 364 8.01 16.29 9.77
C PRO A 364 7.85 17.79 10.09
N ASP A 365 6.90 18.44 9.43
CA ASP A 365 6.50 19.82 9.78
C ASP A 365 5.92 19.84 11.20
N GLY A 366 6.71 20.31 12.18
CA GLY A 366 6.29 20.46 13.58
C GLY A 366 6.47 19.23 14.46
N TRP A 367 7.71 18.72 14.57
CA TRP A 367 8.08 17.68 15.54
C TRP A 367 8.54 18.28 16.88
N GLU A 368 8.32 17.54 17.96
CA GLU A 368 8.84 17.88 19.28
C GLU A 368 9.33 16.62 20.02
N ILE A 369 10.49 16.71 20.66
CA ILE A 369 10.98 15.69 21.61
C ILE A 369 11.26 16.37 22.94
N GLN A 370 10.42 16.09 23.93
CA GLN A 370 10.69 16.47 25.30
C GLN A 370 11.62 15.42 25.93
N ALA A 371 12.82 15.82 26.35
CA ALA A 371 13.79 14.92 26.95
C ALA A 371 14.49 15.51 28.17
N LYS A 372 14.81 14.63 29.12
CA LYS A 372 15.72 14.88 30.24
C LYS A 372 17.10 14.35 29.90
N LEU A 373 18.13 15.15 30.13
CA LEU A 373 19.53 14.83 29.89
C LEU A 373 20.31 14.87 31.19
N ASP A 374 21.04 13.81 31.50
CA ASP A 374 22.09 13.81 32.52
C ASP A 374 23.45 13.78 31.82
N LEU A 375 24.08 14.96 31.69
CA LEU A 375 25.41 15.13 31.11
C LEU A 375 26.49 14.87 32.16
N LYS A 376 27.31 13.86 31.94
CA LYS A 376 28.37 13.41 32.84
C LYS A 376 29.74 13.60 32.19
N VAL A 377 30.62 14.35 32.85
CA VAL A 377 32.05 14.38 32.52
C VAL A 377 32.76 13.45 33.49
N VAL A 378 33.42 12.42 32.97
CA VAL A 378 34.06 11.39 33.79
C VAL A 378 35.39 11.93 34.32
N GLY A 379 35.54 11.95 35.64
CA GLY A 379 36.74 12.46 36.31
C GLY A 379 37.74 11.34 36.63
N ARG A 380 38.97 11.72 36.98
CA ARG A 380 39.93 10.77 37.56
C ARG A 380 39.37 10.24 38.89
N ASN A 381 39.57 8.95 39.18
CA ASN A 381 39.17 8.32 40.45
C ASN A 381 37.67 8.45 40.81
N GLN A 382 36.76 8.40 39.82
CA GLN A 382 35.30 8.49 40.00
C GLN A 382 34.79 9.86 40.50
N ASN A 383 35.59 10.93 40.38
CA ASN A 383 35.15 12.31 40.65
C ASN A 383 34.33 12.87 39.48
N ASP A 384 33.22 12.22 39.17
CA ASP A 384 32.39 12.55 38.02
C ASP A 384 31.56 13.81 38.25
N VAL A 385 31.41 14.65 37.21
CA VAL A 385 30.53 15.82 37.25
C VAL A 385 29.30 15.55 36.41
N ILE A 386 28.14 15.51 37.05
CA ILE A 386 26.84 15.30 36.40
C ILE A 386 26.04 16.60 36.41
N LYS A 387 25.47 16.97 35.27
CA LYS A 387 24.54 18.09 35.09
C LYS A 387 23.27 17.62 34.42
N THR A 388 22.16 17.71 35.15
CA THR A 388 20.83 17.39 34.67
C THR A 388 20.14 18.60 34.05
N MET A 389 19.40 18.40 32.97
CA MET A 389 18.49 19.39 32.38
C MET A 389 17.33 18.72 31.65
N GLU A 390 16.25 19.46 31.44
CA GLU A 390 15.15 19.07 30.55
C GLU A 390 15.06 20.06 29.39
N HIS A 391 14.65 19.57 28.23
CA HIS A 391 14.56 20.36 27.01
C HIS A 391 13.52 19.79 26.06
N CYS A 392 12.80 20.70 25.40
CA CYS A 392 12.01 20.38 24.21
C CYS A 392 12.88 20.63 22.98
N TYR A 393 13.19 19.58 22.25
CA TYR A 393 13.85 19.66 20.95
C TYR A 393 12.79 19.91 19.88
N GLU A 394 12.96 21.00 19.13
CA GLU A 394 12.08 21.44 18.06
C GLU A 394 12.90 22.30 17.06
N LYS A 395 12.68 23.62 16.99
CA LYS A 395 13.57 24.57 16.30
C LYS A 395 14.99 24.57 16.87
N SER A 396 15.12 24.40 18.19
CA SER A 396 16.42 24.26 18.86
C SER A 396 16.83 22.79 18.92
N ARG A 397 17.60 22.34 17.93
CA ARG A 397 18.05 20.93 17.81
C ARG A 397 19.21 20.54 18.73
N ARG A 398 19.57 21.41 19.68
CA ARG A 398 20.70 21.20 20.60
C ARG A 398 20.34 21.61 22.01
N CYS A 399 20.72 20.79 22.98
CA CYS A 399 20.61 21.12 24.40
C CYS A 399 21.92 20.84 25.12
N GLY A 400 22.32 21.72 26.04
CA GLY A 400 23.54 21.50 26.80
C GLY A 400 23.79 22.55 27.86
N LYS A 401 24.96 22.47 28.48
CA LYS A 401 25.39 23.42 29.52
C LYS A 401 26.66 24.15 29.11
N TYR A 402 26.58 25.47 29.18
CA TYR A 402 27.67 26.39 28.84
C TYR A 402 28.74 26.53 29.93
N LYS A 403 28.52 25.94 31.11
CA LYS A 403 29.33 26.17 32.32
C LYS A 403 29.44 24.88 33.15
N ILE A 404 29.86 23.78 32.52
CA ILE A 404 29.99 22.50 33.24
C ILE A 404 31.21 22.52 34.16
N LEU A 405 32.37 22.88 33.60
CA LEU A 405 33.66 22.96 34.31
C LEU A 405 34.47 24.17 33.84
N ASN A 406 35.33 24.68 34.73
CA ASN A 406 36.43 25.56 34.33
C ASN A 406 37.40 24.75 33.47
N TRP A 407 37.90 25.34 32.37
CA TRP A 407 38.81 24.66 31.46
C TRP A 407 40.08 24.16 32.15
N GLN A 408 40.70 24.99 33.01
CA GLN A 408 41.89 24.60 33.78
C GLN A 408 41.61 23.44 34.73
N ASN A 409 40.42 23.42 35.36
CA ASN A 409 40.04 22.32 36.25
C ASN A 409 39.82 21.01 35.48
N MET A 410 39.15 21.12 34.32
CA MET A 410 38.94 20.00 33.41
C MET A 410 40.28 19.39 32.95
N GLU A 411 41.24 20.24 32.55
CA GLU A 411 42.58 19.81 32.13
C GLU A 411 43.32 19.04 33.24
N ASN A 412 43.26 19.55 34.47
CA ASN A 412 44.00 18.99 35.60
C ASN A 412 43.39 17.70 36.16
N GLU A 413 42.05 17.63 36.26
CA GLU A 413 41.36 16.60 37.04
C GLU A 413 40.57 15.58 36.20
N TYR A 414 40.25 15.89 34.93
CA TYR A 414 39.33 15.09 34.12
C TYR A 414 39.96 14.50 32.86
N LEU A 415 41.08 15.05 32.37
CA LEU A 415 41.79 14.47 31.24
C LEU A 415 42.60 13.24 31.63
N VAL A 416 42.57 12.20 30.80
CA VAL A 416 43.47 11.05 30.89
C VAL A 416 44.22 10.98 29.56
N ASP A 417 45.54 11.14 29.59
CA ASP A 417 46.40 11.21 28.40
C ASP A 417 45.93 12.23 27.35
N GLY A 418 45.44 13.39 27.81
CA GLY A 418 44.93 14.46 26.95
C GLY A 418 43.50 14.26 26.45
N ASN A 419 42.83 13.16 26.83
CA ASN A 419 41.52 12.79 26.34
C ASN A 419 40.43 13.00 27.39
N LEU A 420 39.23 13.40 26.96
CA LEU A 420 38.08 13.65 27.83
C LEU A 420 36.94 12.67 27.53
N THR A 421 36.49 11.94 28.55
CA THR A 421 35.31 11.07 28.43
C THR A 421 34.05 11.80 28.88
N VAL A 422 33.04 11.80 28.02
CA VAL A 422 31.72 12.38 28.29
C VAL A 422 30.65 11.32 28.07
N GLU A 423 29.68 11.27 28.96
CA GLU A 423 28.48 10.42 28.88
C GLU A 423 27.23 11.32 28.93
N ALA A 424 26.23 11.04 28.10
CA ALA A 424 24.93 11.72 28.14
C ALA A 424 23.83 10.67 28.26
N LYS A 425 23.22 10.57 29.45
CA LYS A 425 22.00 9.77 29.59
C LYS A 425 20.81 10.60 29.14
N VAL A 426 20.14 10.15 28.09
CA VAL A 426 18.95 10.79 27.52
C VAL A 426 17.73 10.00 27.95
N THR A 427 16.74 10.67 28.54
CA THR A 427 15.45 10.11 28.91
C THR A 427 14.37 10.89 28.17
N ILE A 428 13.79 10.29 27.15
CA ILE A 428 12.69 10.85 26.37
C ILE A 428 11.42 10.80 27.23
N LEU A 429 10.93 11.97 27.59
CA LEU A 429 9.74 12.19 28.39
C LEU A 429 8.49 12.11 27.51
N GLU A 430 8.53 12.75 26.34
CA GLU A 430 7.41 12.82 25.39
C GLU A 430 7.94 13.02 23.95
N THR A 431 7.22 12.49 22.97
CA THR A 431 7.53 12.66 21.54
C THR A 431 6.24 13.02 20.80
N TYR A 432 6.28 14.08 19.99
CA TYR A 432 5.21 14.51 19.12
C TYR A 432 5.68 14.43 17.66
N GLY A 433 4.88 13.79 16.81
CA GLY A 433 5.16 13.64 15.38
C GLY A 433 6.20 12.59 14.97
N LEU A 434 6.53 11.59 15.81
CA LEU A 434 7.67 10.67 15.57
C LEU A 434 7.33 9.16 15.54
N GLY A 435 6.07 8.79 15.30
CA GLY A 435 5.68 7.39 15.10
C GLY A 435 4.39 7.28 14.29
N LYS A 436 4.20 6.17 13.57
CA LYS A 436 2.97 5.95 12.80
C LYS A 436 1.77 5.92 13.75
N GLU A 437 0.77 6.72 13.44
CA GLU A 437 -0.46 6.79 14.20
C GLU A 437 -1.20 5.45 14.13
N LYS A 438 -1.68 4.97 15.28
CA LYS A 438 -2.58 3.81 15.34
C LYS A 438 -3.94 4.21 14.79
N VAL A 439 -4.28 3.72 13.62
CA VAL A 439 -5.51 4.06 12.91
C VAL A 439 -6.68 3.15 13.27
N ARG A 440 -6.41 2.00 13.90
CA ARG A 440 -7.43 1.04 14.32
C ARG A 440 -7.34 0.70 15.80
N ASN A 441 -8.50 0.66 16.45
CA ASN A 441 -8.63 0.23 17.83
C ASN A 441 -8.84 -1.29 17.92
N PHE A 442 -8.12 -1.93 18.83
CA PHE A 442 -8.27 -3.34 19.21
C PHE A 442 -8.42 -3.52 20.73
N ASP A 443 -8.75 -2.44 21.43
CA ASP A 443 -8.90 -2.44 22.88
C ASP A 443 -10.29 -2.92 23.33
N GLU A 444 -10.62 -2.68 24.61
CA GLU A 444 -11.88 -3.09 25.21
C GLU A 444 -13.10 -2.48 24.49
N SER A 445 -12.93 -1.40 23.72
CA SER A 445 -14.02 -0.84 22.90
C SER A 445 -14.52 -1.82 21.82
N GLN A 446 -13.72 -2.81 21.43
CA GLN A 446 -14.05 -3.81 20.43
C GLN A 446 -14.59 -5.12 21.02
N GLU A 447 -14.84 -5.19 22.33
CA GLU A 447 -15.27 -6.42 23.01
C GLU A 447 -16.53 -7.04 22.40
N HIS A 448 -17.54 -6.21 22.09
CA HIS A 448 -18.83 -6.65 21.56
C HIS A 448 -18.76 -7.25 20.13
N VAL A 449 -17.65 -7.04 19.41
CA VAL A 449 -17.40 -7.55 18.04
C VAL A 449 -16.23 -8.52 17.98
N SER A 450 -15.74 -9.00 19.13
CA SER A 450 -14.58 -9.90 19.24
C SER A 450 -14.95 -11.23 19.89
N ASP A 451 -14.33 -12.32 19.45
CA ASP A 451 -14.57 -13.69 19.97
C ASP A 451 -13.34 -14.26 20.71
N VAL A 452 -12.22 -13.52 20.73
CA VAL A 452 -11.01 -13.84 21.48
C VAL A 452 -10.27 -12.59 21.94
N ILE A 453 -9.65 -12.70 23.11
CA ILE A 453 -8.72 -11.71 23.64
C ILE A 453 -7.30 -12.26 23.54
N LEU A 454 -6.48 -11.67 22.68
CA LEU A 454 -5.05 -11.97 22.62
C LEU A 454 -4.30 -11.07 23.60
N VAL A 455 -3.54 -11.68 24.50
CA VAL A 455 -2.78 -10.97 25.52
C VAL A 455 -1.31 -11.02 25.14
N VAL A 456 -0.80 -9.90 24.64
CA VAL A 456 0.63 -9.72 24.38
C VAL A 456 1.22 -8.94 25.54
N ARG A 457 2.01 -9.62 26.37
CA ARG A 457 2.50 -9.09 27.65
C ARG A 457 1.33 -8.61 28.55
N ASN A 458 1.13 -7.29 28.65
CA ASN A 458 0.09 -6.66 29.49
C ASN A 458 -1.01 -5.97 28.64
N THR A 459 -0.91 -6.02 27.32
CA THR A 459 -1.87 -5.40 26.40
C THR A 459 -2.86 -6.47 25.92
N LYS A 460 -4.14 -6.13 25.96
CA LYS A 460 -5.23 -6.97 25.45
C LYS A 460 -5.61 -6.50 24.05
N PHE A 461 -5.75 -7.45 23.14
CA PHE A 461 -6.23 -7.23 21.77
C PHE A 461 -7.51 -8.03 21.59
N HIS A 462 -8.62 -7.34 21.41
CA HIS A 462 -9.94 -7.89 21.11
C HIS A 462 -10.02 -8.09 19.60
N VAL A 463 -10.02 -9.35 19.15
CA VAL A 463 -9.93 -9.73 17.73
C VAL A 463 -10.84 -10.93 17.40
N LEU A 464 -10.83 -11.35 16.13
CA LEU A 464 -11.63 -12.46 15.61
C LEU A 464 -10.79 -13.70 15.30
N LYS A 465 -11.05 -14.85 15.95
CA LYS A 465 -10.34 -16.13 15.79
C LYS A 465 -10.26 -16.53 14.33
N MET A 466 -11.40 -16.53 13.64
CA MET A 466 -11.43 -16.98 12.25
C MET A 466 -10.69 -16.04 11.31
N TYR A 467 -10.77 -14.73 11.54
CA TYR A 467 -10.08 -13.77 10.69
C TYR A 467 -8.57 -14.00 10.71
N LEU A 468 -8.03 -14.17 11.91
CA LEU A 468 -6.63 -14.53 12.09
C LEU A 468 -6.34 -15.92 11.49
N ALA A 469 -7.20 -16.91 11.69
CA ALA A 469 -7.01 -18.28 11.19
C ALA A 469 -7.03 -18.40 9.66
N VAL A 470 -7.86 -17.63 8.96
CA VAL A 470 -7.89 -17.59 7.48
C VAL A 470 -6.57 -17.05 6.93
N GLN A 471 -5.94 -16.11 7.64
CA GLN A 471 -4.72 -15.45 7.21
C GLN A 471 -3.43 -16.10 7.75
N SER A 472 -3.56 -17.05 8.69
CA SER A 472 -2.44 -17.64 9.43
C SER A 472 -2.68 -19.11 9.72
N ILE A 473 -1.79 -19.97 9.22
CA ILE A 473 -1.78 -21.39 9.60
C ILE A 473 -1.51 -21.59 11.09
N PHE A 474 -0.74 -20.69 11.72
CA PHE A 474 -0.46 -20.71 13.15
C PHE A 474 -1.71 -20.43 13.96
N PHE A 475 -2.43 -19.33 13.67
CA PHE A 475 -3.65 -19.00 14.40
C PHE A 475 -4.78 -20.00 14.10
N LYS A 476 -4.82 -20.58 12.90
CA LYS A 476 -5.71 -21.70 12.59
C LYS A 476 -5.47 -22.88 13.52
N ALA A 477 -4.21 -23.29 13.69
CA ALA A 477 -3.86 -24.36 14.62
C ALA A 477 -4.14 -23.97 16.08
N LEU A 478 -3.85 -22.72 16.47
CA LEU A 478 -4.05 -22.23 17.84
C LEU A 478 -5.52 -22.24 18.25
N PHE A 479 -6.42 -21.78 17.37
CA PHE A 479 -7.83 -21.58 17.70
C PHE A 479 -8.73 -22.76 17.34
N PHE A 480 -8.36 -23.56 16.34
CA PHE A 480 -9.18 -24.65 15.82
C PHE A 480 -8.47 -26.01 15.84
N GLY A 481 -7.27 -26.08 16.43
CA GLY A 481 -6.59 -27.33 16.72
C GLY A 481 -7.16 -28.04 17.95
N ASN A 482 -6.68 -29.27 18.19
CA ASN A 482 -7.10 -30.11 19.32
C ASN A 482 -6.39 -29.75 20.65
N SER A 483 -5.79 -28.57 20.75
CA SER A 483 -5.08 -28.08 21.93
C SER A 483 -6.03 -27.58 23.03
N LEU A 484 -5.52 -27.36 24.26
CA LEU A 484 -6.32 -26.77 25.35
C LEU A 484 -6.62 -25.29 25.07
N GLU A 485 -5.67 -24.60 24.44
CA GLU A 485 -5.71 -23.19 24.08
C GLU A 485 -6.83 -22.86 23.08
N SER A 486 -7.31 -23.83 22.28
CA SER A 486 -8.39 -23.60 21.32
C SER A 486 -9.74 -23.34 22.00
N LYS A 487 -9.89 -23.83 23.24
CA LYS A 487 -11.10 -23.66 24.07
C LYS A 487 -11.10 -22.39 24.90
N GLU A 488 -9.99 -21.64 24.93
CA GLU A 488 -9.90 -20.41 25.72
C GLU A 488 -10.45 -19.20 24.95
N SER A 489 -11.13 -18.31 25.67
CA SER A 489 -11.55 -16.98 25.16
C SER A 489 -10.45 -15.92 25.32
N LYS A 490 -9.37 -16.25 26.05
CA LYS A 490 -8.25 -15.36 26.32
C LYS A 490 -6.93 -16.11 26.17
N VAL A 491 -6.17 -15.81 25.12
CA VAL A 491 -4.94 -16.53 24.77
C VAL A 491 -3.73 -15.64 24.96
N ARG A 492 -2.69 -16.14 25.65
CA ARG A 492 -1.44 -15.38 25.86
C ARG A 492 -0.46 -15.64 24.72
N LEU A 493 0.07 -14.56 24.16
CA LEU A 493 1.11 -14.61 23.14
C LEU A 493 2.43 -14.10 23.72
N THR A 494 3.51 -14.88 23.53
CA THR A 494 4.83 -14.59 24.09
C THR A 494 5.85 -14.25 23.01
N GLY A 495 6.88 -13.49 23.38
CA GLY A 495 8.00 -13.15 22.49
C GLY A 495 7.63 -12.24 21.32
N VAL A 496 6.66 -11.34 21.51
CA VAL A 496 6.29 -10.27 20.57
C VAL A 496 6.09 -8.97 21.35
N ASP A 497 6.43 -7.83 20.75
CA ASP A 497 6.15 -6.51 21.32
C ASP A 497 4.69 -6.10 21.05
N PRO A 498 3.96 -5.53 22.02
CA PRO A 498 2.58 -5.10 21.80
C PRO A 498 2.40 -4.05 20.70
N ASN A 499 3.36 -3.15 20.48
CA ASN A 499 3.25 -2.16 19.41
C ASN A 499 3.49 -2.79 18.03
N ASP A 500 4.49 -3.67 17.91
CA ASP A 500 4.71 -4.44 16.68
C ASP A 500 3.51 -5.32 16.35
N PHE A 501 2.90 -5.94 17.37
CA PHE A 501 1.68 -6.73 17.21
C PHE A 501 0.47 -5.87 16.80
N HIS A 502 0.36 -4.65 17.33
CA HIS A 502 -0.69 -3.71 16.93
C HIS A 502 -0.58 -3.36 15.46
N HIS A 503 0.59 -2.88 15.00
CA HIS A 503 0.78 -2.54 13.58
C HIS A 503 0.64 -3.77 12.69
N PHE A 504 1.10 -4.94 13.13
CA PHE A 504 0.84 -6.21 12.45
C PHE A 504 -0.67 -6.47 12.29
N LEU A 505 -1.47 -6.29 13.34
CA LEU A 505 -2.92 -6.45 13.26
C LEU A 505 -3.54 -5.40 12.34
N GLU A 506 -3.08 -4.15 12.38
CA GLU A 506 -3.53 -3.11 11.43
C GLU A 506 -3.29 -3.56 9.98
N VAL A 507 -2.10 -4.05 9.64
CA VAL A 507 -1.83 -4.60 8.30
C VAL A 507 -2.68 -5.82 7.99
N LEU A 508 -2.86 -6.73 8.96
CA LEU A 508 -3.65 -7.95 8.80
C LEU A 508 -5.13 -7.61 8.52
N TYR A 509 -5.66 -6.60 9.21
CA TYR A 509 -6.99 -6.02 9.00
C TYR A 509 -7.03 -5.03 7.82
N GLY A 510 -5.92 -4.91 7.10
CA GLY A 510 -5.73 -4.19 5.84
C GLY A 510 -5.71 -2.68 5.94
N GLU A 511 -5.28 -2.11 7.06
CA GLU A 511 -4.86 -0.72 7.18
C GLU A 511 -3.40 -0.56 6.70
N CYS A 512 -3.02 0.62 6.23
CA CYS A 512 -1.67 0.91 5.78
C CYS A 512 -0.72 1.21 6.95
N ALA A 513 -0.36 0.20 7.75
CA ALA A 513 0.53 0.38 8.91
C ALA A 513 2.04 0.16 8.64
N ILE A 514 2.42 -0.23 7.41
CA ILE A 514 3.82 -0.48 7.04
C ILE A 514 4.52 0.85 6.68
N ASP A 515 5.66 1.12 7.31
CA ASP A 515 6.65 2.11 6.88
C ASP A 515 8.06 1.64 7.27
N ASP A 516 9.10 2.44 6.99
CA ASP A 516 10.49 2.07 7.30
C ASP A 516 10.74 1.87 8.81
N SER A 517 9.94 2.49 9.68
CA SER A 517 10.06 2.36 11.13
C SER A 517 9.30 1.15 11.69
N THR A 518 8.20 0.73 11.07
CA THR A 518 7.34 -0.36 11.56
C THR A 518 7.63 -1.71 10.91
N ILE A 519 8.21 -1.72 9.71
CA ILE A 519 8.30 -2.91 8.87
C ILE A 519 9.07 -4.07 9.51
N GLU A 520 10.17 -3.81 10.22
CA GLU A 520 10.94 -4.90 10.84
C GLU A 520 10.15 -5.60 11.95
N GLY A 521 9.40 -4.83 12.75
CA GLY A 521 8.49 -5.37 13.76
C GLY A 521 7.36 -6.17 13.12
N ILE A 522 6.73 -5.63 12.08
CA ILE A 522 5.65 -6.31 11.35
C ILE A 522 6.16 -7.61 10.71
N LEU A 523 7.33 -7.59 10.05
CA LEU A 523 7.95 -8.78 9.46
C LEU A 523 8.25 -9.85 10.51
N MET A 524 8.79 -9.46 11.67
CA MET A 524 9.03 -10.39 12.78
C MET A 524 7.75 -11.10 13.22
N VAL A 525 6.67 -10.36 13.40
CA VAL A 525 5.39 -10.92 13.83
C VAL A 525 4.77 -11.79 12.74
N ALA A 526 4.82 -11.34 11.49
CA ALA A 526 4.28 -12.04 10.34
C ALA A 526 4.99 -13.37 10.05
N ASP A 527 6.31 -13.42 10.17
CA ASP A 527 7.09 -14.65 10.07
C ASP A 527 6.74 -15.62 11.21
N LYS A 528 6.75 -15.12 12.45
CA LYS A 528 6.45 -15.90 13.65
C LYS A 528 5.06 -16.53 13.64
N TYR A 529 4.06 -15.79 13.19
CA TYR A 529 2.68 -16.25 13.09
C TYR A 529 2.30 -16.70 11.69
N SER A 530 3.27 -16.90 10.79
CA SER A 530 3.07 -17.47 9.46
C SER A 530 1.89 -16.84 8.70
N THR A 531 1.98 -15.54 8.43
CA THR A 531 0.98 -14.77 7.66
C THR A 531 1.53 -14.32 6.30
N PRO A 532 1.40 -15.13 5.24
CA PRO A 532 1.98 -14.85 3.93
C PRO A 532 1.50 -13.53 3.31
N MET A 533 0.23 -13.17 3.54
CA MET A 533 -0.36 -11.92 3.04
C MET A 533 0.38 -10.68 3.58
N VAL A 534 0.67 -10.65 4.88
CA VAL A 534 1.41 -9.56 5.52
C VAL A 534 2.87 -9.55 5.04
N ILE A 535 3.51 -10.71 4.91
CA ILE A 535 4.89 -10.81 4.38
C ILE A 535 4.96 -10.24 2.96
N ARG A 536 3.99 -10.56 2.10
CA ARG A 536 3.90 -10.03 0.74
C ARG A 536 3.77 -8.51 0.72
N LYS A 537 2.91 -7.94 1.58
CA LYS A 537 2.81 -6.47 1.73
C LYS A 537 4.13 -5.84 2.19
N CYS A 538 4.88 -6.48 3.08
CA CYS A 538 6.20 -6.02 3.49
C CYS A 538 7.22 -6.09 2.34
N ILE A 539 7.20 -7.15 1.52
CA ILE A 539 8.04 -7.26 0.31
C ILE A 539 7.72 -6.12 -0.66
N ASP A 540 6.44 -5.91 -0.96
CA ASP A 540 5.99 -4.82 -1.85
C ASP A 540 6.49 -3.46 -1.34
N PHE A 541 6.40 -3.22 -0.03
CA PHE A 541 6.90 -2.01 0.60
C PHE A 541 8.42 -1.84 0.44
N LEU A 542 9.22 -2.86 0.79
CA LEU A 542 10.68 -2.81 0.68
C LEU A 542 11.18 -2.53 -0.74
N LEU A 543 10.47 -3.07 -1.74
CA LEU A 543 10.87 -2.95 -3.14
C LEU A 543 10.46 -1.62 -3.77
N ASN A 544 9.29 -1.09 -3.43
CA ASN A 544 8.68 0.00 -4.19
C ASN A 544 8.59 1.33 -3.41
N PHE A 545 8.59 1.30 -2.08
CA PHE A 545 8.27 2.47 -1.26
C PHE A 545 9.33 2.81 -0.20
N SER A 546 10.06 1.80 0.28
CA SER A 546 11.07 1.96 1.33
C SER A 546 12.27 2.79 0.86
N GLU A 547 12.69 3.74 1.69
CA GLU A 547 13.89 4.56 1.49
C GLU A 547 15.12 3.98 2.21
N MET A 548 14.97 2.82 2.87
CA MET A 548 16.08 2.15 3.54
C MET A 548 17.29 1.95 2.62
N ILE A 549 18.48 2.11 3.19
CA ILE A 549 19.73 1.78 2.51
C ILE A 549 19.77 0.30 2.12
N LEU A 550 20.44 0.01 1.00
CA LEU A 550 20.50 -1.32 0.38
C LEU A 550 20.97 -2.41 1.35
N LYS A 551 21.94 -2.10 2.21
CA LYS A 551 22.43 -3.01 3.27
C LYS A 551 21.32 -3.45 4.20
N LYS A 552 20.48 -2.54 4.68
CA LYS A 552 19.37 -2.84 5.60
C LYS A 552 18.31 -3.70 4.91
N LYS A 553 17.97 -3.40 3.65
CA LYS A 553 17.07 -4.24 2.84
C LYS A 553 17.60 -5.67 2.69
N LEU A 554 18.90 -5.83 2.44
CA LEU A 554 19.56 -7.15 2.37
C LEU A 554 19.55 -7.89 3.72
N GLN A 555 19.80 -7.19 4.83
CA GLN A 555 19.71 -7.77 6.19
C GLN A 555 18.30 -8.33 6.44
N LEU A 556 17.26 -7.55 6.18
CA LEU A 556 15.87 -8.00 6.32
C LEU A 556 15.56 -9.18 5.38
N ALA A 557 16.03 -9.11 4.13
CA ALA A 557 15.82 -10.17 3.16
C ALA A 557 16.48 -11.50 3.57
N GLY A 558 17.68 -11.45 4.14
CA GLY A 558 18.34 -12.64 4.69
C GLY A 558 17.61 -13.19 5.91
N LYS A 559 17.38 -12.33 6.90
CA LYS A 559 16.76 -12.68 8.19
C LYS A 559 15.38 -13.35 8.03
N TYR A 560 14.54 -12.80 7.16
CA TYR A 560 13.17 -13.29 6.92
C TYR A 560 13.02 -14.10 5.62
N LYS A 561 14.14 -14.50 5.00
CA LYS A 561 14.16 -15.32 3.76
C LYS A 561 13.33 -14.74 2.62
N LEU A 562 13.35 -13.41 2.45
CA LEU A 562 12.62 -12.68 1.40
C LEU A 562 13.39 -12.75 0.08
N GLY A 563 13.25 -13.87 -0.64
CA GLY A 563 14.03 -14.17 -1.84
C GLY A 563 13.92 -13.13 -2.95
N GLU A 564 12.75 -12.51 -3.11
CA GLU A 564 12.52 -11.45 -4.11
C GLU A 564 13.28 -10.17 -3.78
N VAL A 565 13.19 -9.69 -2.53
CA VAL A 565 13.94 -8.53 -2.04
C VAL A 565 15.43 -8.76 -2.18
N LYS A 566 15.91 -9.95 -1.78
CA LYS A 566 17.33 -10.34 -1.96
C LYS A 566 17.74 -10.20 -3.43
N ARG A 567 16.98 -10.81 -4.35
CA ARG A 567 17.29 -10.82 -5.79
C ARG A 567 17.34 -9.40 -6.37
N ARG A 568 16.36 -8.57 -6.03
CA ARG A 568 16.26 -7.18 -6.53
C ARG A 568 17.36 -6.29 -5.96
N CYS A 569 17.69 -6.43 -4.68
CA CYS A 569 18.82 -5.72 -4.09
C CYS A 569 20.15 -6.15 -4.72
N MET A 570 20.34 -7.45 -4.97
CA MET A 570 21.57 -7.98 -5.58
C MET A 570 21.80 -7.52 -7.02
N SER A 571 20.74 -7.22 -7.79
CA SER A 571 20.88 -6.70 -9.16
C SER A 571 21.27 -5.22 -9.22
N GLU A 572 21.06 -4.48 -8.15
CA GLU A 572 21.48 -3.07 -8.03
C GLU A 572 22.99 -2.93 -7.74
N ILE A 573 23.61 -3.97 -7.17
CA ILE A 573 25.04 -4.02 -6.89
C ILE A 573 25.81 -4.35 -8.17
N LYS A 574 26.45 -3.33 -8.76
CA LYS A 574 27.13 -3.44 -10.06
C LYS A 574 28.65 -3.37 -9.95
N THR A 575 29.18 -2.68 -8.95
CA THR A 575 30.61 -2.40 -8.82
C THR A 575 31.20 -2.97 -7.54
N VAL A 576 32.53 -3.13 -7.51
CA VAL A 576 33.28 -3.52 -6.30
C VAL A 576 33.14 -2.44 -5.20
N ALA A 577 33.01 -1.16 -5.57
CA ALA A 577 32.76 -0.07 -4.64
C ALA A 577 31.39 -0.21 -3.93
N ASP A 578 30.35 -0.63 -4.65
CA ASP A 578 29.03 -0.90 -4.06
C ASP A 578 29.12 -2.00 -2.99
N VAL A 579 29.88 -3.07 -3.28
CA VAL A 579 30.09 -4.16 -2.32
C VAL A 579 30.86 -3.68 -1.09
N HIS A 580 31.91 -2.87 -1.27
CA HIS A 580 32.65 -2.28 -0.15
C HIS A 580 31.78 -1.36 0.71
N SER A 581 30.89 -0.57 0.11
CA SER A 581 29.94 0.29 0.83
C SER A 581 28.98 -0.52 1.71
N ILE A 582 28.57 -1.71 1.26
CA ILE A 582 27.70 -2.60 2.06
C ILE A 582 28.48 -3.24 3.22
N LEU A 583 29.74 -3.62 2.97
CA LEU A 583 30.57 -4.36 3.92
C LEU A 583 31.35 -3.47 4.90
N SER A 584 31.40 -2.14 4.70
CA SER A 584 32.24 -1.21 5.46
C SER A 584 31.99 -1.25 6.97
N ASP A 585 30.74 -1.45 7.39
CA ASP A 585 30.36 -1.48 8.82
C ASP A 585 30.31 -2.90 9.39
N GLY A 586 30.90 -3.88 8.70
CA GLY A 586 30.99 -5.27 9.15
C GLY A 586 30.02 -6.23 8.44
N VAL A 587 30.40 -7.51 8.46
CA VAL A 587 29.76 -8.60 7.68
C VAL A 587 28.85 -9.48 8.55
N ASN A 588 28.94 -9.34 9.87
CA ASN A 588 28.30 -10.25 10.83
C ASN A 588 26.77 -10.16 10.83
N ASP A 589 26.22 -9.05 10.36
CA ASP A 589 24.78 -8.79 10.37
C ASP A 589 24.08 -9.25 9.08
N LEU A 590 24.84 -9.75 8.10
CA LEU A 590 24.31 -10.27 6.85
C LEU A 590 24.22 -11.79 6.87
N ASP A 591 23.14 -12.33 6.32
CA ASP A 591 22.97 -13.77 6.15
C ASP A 591 24.15 -14.36 5.34
N PRO A 592 24.73 -15.51 5.75
CA PRO A 592 25.88 -16.10 5.06
C PRO A 592 25.67 -16.32 3.55
N SER A 593 24.44 -16.60 3.11
CA SER A 593 24.11 -16.72 1.68
C SER A 593 24.33 -15.40 0.93
N ILE A 594 23.94 -14.28 1.54
CA ILE A 594 24.13 -12.94 0.98
C ILE A 594 25.62 -12.61 0.93
N THR A 595 26.34 -12.85 2.03
CA THR A 595 27.78 -12.60 2.12
C THR A 595 28.56 -13.37 1.05
N ASN A 596 28.29 -14.66 0.88
CA ASN A 596 28.95 -15.49 -0.13
C ASN A 596 28.70 -14.97 -1.55
N GLU A 597 27.47 -14.55 -1.85
CA GLU A 597 27.09 -14.03 -3.16
C GLU A 597 27.77 -12.68 -3.47
N LEU A 598 27.92 -11.81 -2.46
CA LEU A 598 28.70 -10.57 -2.57
C LEU A 598 30.19 -10.83 -2.84
N LEU A 599 30.78 -11.81 -2.14
CA LEU A 599 32.19 -12.19 -2.34
C LEU A 599 32.43 -12.79 -3.74
N GLU A 600 31.49 -13.59 -4.25
CA GLU A 600 31.56 -14.13 -5.61
C GLU A 600 31.47 -13.02 -6.68
N LYS A 601 30.68 -11.97 -6.45
CA LYS A 601 30.68 -10.78 -7.33
C LYS A 601 32.04 -10.09 -7.36
N ILE A 602 32.70 -9.90 -6.21
CA ILE A 602 34.06 -9.35 -6.15
C ILE A 602 35.03 -10.22 -6.95
N ARG A 603 34.99 -11.55 -6.77
CA ARG A 603 35.86 -12.49 -7.51
C ARG A 603 35.68 -12.37 -9.02
N ARG A 604 34.43 -12.23 -9.49
CA ARG A 604 34.13 -12.09 -10.92
C ARG A 604 34.61 -10.76 -11.48
N SER A 605 34.47 -9.67 -10.73
CA SER A 605 34.94 -8.33 -11.15
C SER A 605 36.46 -8.20 -11.17
N ASN A 606 37.19 -9.00 -10.40
CA ASN A 606 38.67 -9.02 -10.42
C ASN A 606 39.26 -9.92 -11.53
N ASN A 607 38.43 -10.73 -12.19
CA ASN A 607 38.82 -11.64 -13.28
C ASN A 607 38.39 -11.13 -14.67
N GLN A 608 37.81 -9.93 -14.75
CA GLN A 608 37.55 -9.15 -15.97
C GLN A 608 38.53 -7.98 -16.00
#